data_AF-A0A9Q8TZ08-F1
#
_entry.id   AF-A0A9Q8TZ08-F1
#
_cell.length_a   1.000
_cell.length_b   1.000
_cell.length_c   1.000
_cell.angle_alpha   90.00
_cell.angle_beta   90.00
_cell.angle_gamma   90.00
#
_symmetry.space_group_name_H-M   'P 1'
#
loop_
_entity.id
_entity.type
_entity.pdbx_description
1 polymer ?
#
loop_
_entity_poly.entity_id
_entity_poly.type
_entity_poly.pdbx_seq_one_letter_code
_entity_poly.pdbx_strand_id
1 'polypeptide(L)'
;MDPLRIFYIFLIIIAIATYIYGEAMGYFRSHHYYECERISEKNLFYVNTKEQYLIHITNDKNKKFRMSNISSNEDVYEISFQDENSLKQRKQQIIHNKEDNVFKRELGPKVAIYNKCKVNKLYLQKRF
;
A
#
# COMPACT_ATOMS: atom_id res chain seq x y z
N MET A 1 -7.55 -30.41 41.43
CA MET A 1 -7.92 -30.15 40.01
C MET A 1 -7.20 -31.17 39.17
N ASP A 2 -7.92 -31.91 38.33
CA ASP A 2 -7.30 -32.93 37.48
C ASP A 2 -6.37 -32.29 36.44
N PRO A 3 -5.17 -32.85 36.20
CA PRO A 3 -4.22 -32.31 35.22
C PRO A 3 -4.81 -32.25 33.81
N LEU A 4 -5.74 -33.15 33.49
CA LEU A 4 -6.48 -33.15 32.22
C LEU A 4 -7.38 -31.92 32.06
N ARG A 5 -8.02 -31.45 33.14
CA ARG A 5 -8.84 -30.23 33.14
C ARG A 5 -7.97 -28.99 32.95
N ILE A 6 -6.80 -28.95 33.58
CA ILE A 6 -5.85 -27.83 33.45
C ILE A 6 -5.35 -27.74 32.00
N PHE A 7 -5.00 -28.87 31.38
CA PHE A 7 -4.57 -28.92 29.99
C PHE A 7 -5.66 -28.42 29.02
N TYR A 8 -6.92 -28.83 29.23
CA TYR A 8 -8.05 -28.35 28.44
C TYR A 8 -8.26 -26.84 28.55
N ILE A 9 -8.14 -26.27 29.74
CA ILE A 9 -8.24 -24.82 29.96
C ILE A 9 -7.13 -24.10 29.19
N PHE A 10 -5.90 -24.60 29.21
CA PHE A 10 -4.78 -24.05 28.43
C PHE A 10 -5.05 -24.06 26.92
N LEU A 11 -5.57 -25.16 26.38
CA LEU A 11 -5.91 -25.25 24.96
C LEU A 11 -6.99 -24.24 24.55
N ILE A 12 -8.01 -24.04 25.40
CA ILE A 12 -9.06 -23.05 25.16
C ILE A 12 -8.48 -21.63 25.15
N ILE A 13 -7.59 -21.31 26.10
CA ILE A 13 -6.92 -20.00 26.15
C ILE A 13 -6.07 -19.77 24.90
N ILE A 14 -5.30 -20.78 24.47
CA ILE A 14 -4.49 -20.70 23.24
C ILE A 14 -5.40 -20.48 22.02
N ALA A 15 -6.50 -21.22 21.91
CA ALA A 15 -7.45 -21.06 20.80
C ALA A 15 -8.03 -19.65 20.75
N ILE A 16 -8.49 -19.11 21.90
CA ILE A 16 -9.00 -17.74 22.00
C ILE A 16 -7.92 -16.72 21.65
N ALA A 17 -6.70 -16.88 22.18
CA ALA A 17 -5.60 -15.98 21.89
C ALA A 17 -5.23 -15.98 20.39
N THR A 18 -5.19 -17.15 19.75
CA THR A 18 -4.93 -17.26 18.30
C THR A 18 -6.05 -16.66 17.47
N TYR A 19 -7.31 -16.83 17.88
CA TYR A 19 -8.46 -16.22 17.21
C TYR A 19 -8.40 -14.68 17.28
N ILE A 20 -8.19 -14.13 18.48
CA ILE A 20 -8.06 -12.67 18.68
C ILE A 20 -6.85 -12.12 17.91
N TYR A 21 -5.73 -12.82 17.91
CA TYR A 21 -4.53 -12.42 17.17
C TYR A 21 -4.77 -12.41 15.65
N GLY A 22 -5.45 -13.43 15.12
CA GLY A 22 -5.82 -13.52 13.71
C GLY A 22 -6.76 -12.39 13.29
N GLU A 23 -7.80 -12.13 14.08
CA GLU A 23 -8.70 -10.98 13.90
C GLU A 23 -7.93 -9.66 13.94
N ALA A 24 -7.07 -9.46 14.96
CA ALA A 24 -6.24 -8.26 15.11
C ALA A 24 -5.30 -8.04 13.90
N MET A 25 -4.70 -9.10 13.34
CA MET A 25 -3.92 -9.01 12.10
C MET A 25 -4.77 -8.57 10.89
N GLY A 26 -6.07 -8.84 10.88
CA GLY A 26 -7.01 -8.30 9.90
C GLY A 26 -7.20 -6.78 10.02
N TYR A 27 -7.13 -6.24 11.25
CA TYR A 27 -7.27 -4.82 11.56
C TYR A 27 -5.97 -4.01 11.39
N PHE A 28 -4.83 -4.57 11.80
CA PHE A 28 -3.52 -3.92 11.69
C PHE A 28 -2.81 -4.33 10.40
N ARG A 29 -3.00 -3.51 9.36
CA ARG A 29 -2.48 -3.81 8.02
C ARG A 29 -1.09 -3.22 7.86
N SER A 30 -0.13 -4.02 7.40
CA SER A 30 1.20 -3.52 7.06
C SER A 30 1.11 -2.65 5.81
N HIS A 31 1.44 -1.37 5.95
CA HIS A 31 1.55 -0.46 4.81
C HIS A 31 2.99 0.03 4.73
N HIS A 32 3.57 -0.05 3.54
CA HIS A 32 4.85 0.60 3.29
C HIS A 32 4.56 2.05 2.95
N TYR A 33 5.03 2.95 3.81
CA TYR A 33 4.92 4.38 3.61
C TYR A 33 6.19 4.87 2.93
N TYR A 34 6.02 5.46 1.76
CA TYR A 34 7.09 6.08 0.99
C TYR A 34 6.84 7.59 0.93
N GLU A 35 7.71 8.34 1.59
CA GLU A 35 7.74 9.79 1.49
C GLU A 35 8.77 10.19 0.43
N CYS A 36 8.28 10.75 -0.67
CA CYS A 36 9.10 11.13 -1.81
C CYS A 36 9.07 12.65 -1.99
N GLU A 37 10.24 13.28 -2.02
CA GLU A 37 10.35 14.71 -2.30
C GLU A 37 10.69 14.92 -3.78
N ARG A 38 9.88 15.74 -4.46
CA ARG A 38 10.27 16.38 -5.72
C ARG A 38 10.41 17.87 -5.45
N ILE A 39 11.30 18.53 -6.21
CA ILE A 39 11.78 19.92 -6.13
C ILE A 39 10.71 20.99 -5.79
N SER A 40 9.40 20.73 -5.95
CA SER A 40 8.30 21.63 -5.55
C SER A 40 7.11 20.96 -4.84
N GLU A 41 7.09 19.63 -4.65
CA GLU A 41 5.93 18.90 -4.11
C GLU A 41 6.36 17.70 -3.25
N LYS A 42 5.91 17.70 -1.98
CA LYS A 42 5.95 16.49 -1.14
C LYS A 42 4.87 15.53 -1.61
N ASN A 43 5.28 14.34 -2.03
CA ASN A 43 4.37 13.30 -2.49
C ASN A 43 4.45 12.11 -1.54
N LEU A 44 3.28 11.67 -1.07
CA LEU A 44 3.18 10.56 -0.14
C LEU A 44 2.53 9.36 -0.83
N PHE A 45 3.18 8.22 -0.72
CA PHE A 45 2.76 6.97 -1.35
C PHE A 45 2.58 5.88 -0.30
N TYR A 46 1.40 5.27 -0.26
CA TYR A 46 1.10 4.12 0.59
C TYR A 46 0.95 2.89 -0.30
N VAL A 47 1.89 1.95 -0.19
CA VAL A 47 1.82 0.67 -0.91
C VAL A 47 1.23 -0.37 0.03
N ASN A 48 0.10 -0.94 -0.38
CA ASN A 48 -0.43 -2.15 0.21
C ASN A 48 -0.04 -3.34 -0.67
N THR A 49 0.96 -4.09 -0.21
CA THR A 49 1.48 -5.27 -0.90
C THR A 49 0.49 -6.44 -0.89
N LYS A 50 -0.41 -6.50 0.10
CA LYS A 50 -1.39 -7.59 0.25
C LYS A 50 -2.59 -7.41 -0.67
N GLU A 51 -3.12 -6.19 -0.73
CA GLU A 51 -4.30 -5.84 -1.54
C GLU A 51 -3.91 -5.25 -2.92
N GLN A 52 -2.60 -5.23 -3.24
CA GLN A 52 -2.05 -4.85 -4.54
C GLN A 52 -2.54 -3.47 -5.03
N TYR A 53 -2.45 -2.46 -4.17
CA TYR A 53 -2.77 -1.08 -4.53
C TYR A 53 -1.78 -0.09 -3.94
N LEU A 54 -1.74 1.07 -4.58
CA LEU A 54 -0.97 2.24 -4.17
C LEU A 54 -1.95 3.38 -3.91
N ILE A 55 -1.78 4.11 -2.82
CA ILE A 55 -2.50 5.37 -2.56
C ILE A 55 -1.50 6.50 -2.69
N HIS A 56 -1.75 7.42 -3.63
CA HIS A 56 -1.00 8.66 -3.76
C HIS A 56 -1.76 9.77 -3.05
N ILE A 57 -1.15 10.32 -2.01
CA ILE A 57 -1.65 11.49 -1.30
C ILE A 57 -0.84 12.70 -1.77
N THR A 58 -1.56 13.63 -2.40
CA THR A 58 -1.07 14.96 -2.78
C THR A 58 -1.92 16.00 -2.07
N ASN A 59 -1.45 17.25 -2.03
CA ASN A 59 -2.23 18.35 -1.44
C ASN A 59 -3.64 18.50 -2.06
N ASP A 60 -3.83 18.09 -3.31
CA ASP A 60 -5.10 18.29 -4.00
C ASP A 60 -6.02 17.06 -4.07
N LYS A 61 -5.50 15.83 -4.19
CA LYS A 61 -6.35 14.63 -4.34
C LYS A 61 -5.69 13.36 -3.80
N ASN A 62 -6.42 12.60 -3.00
CA ASN A 62 -6.10 11.22 -2.63
C ASN A 62 -6.55 10.28 -3.76
N LYS A 63 -5.61 9.79 -4.57
CA LYS A 63 -5.90 8.85 -5.67
C LYS A 63 -5.48 7.44 -5.31
N LYS A 64 -6.32 6.45 -5.63
CA LYS A 64 -6.01 5.02 -5.49
C LYS A 64 -5.65 4.43 -6.85
N PHE A 65 -4.53 3.72 -6.93
CA PHE A 65 -4.02 3.06 -8.12
C PHE A 65 -4.05 1.56 -7.90
N ARG A 66 -4.49 0.82 -8.90
CA ARG A 66 -4.50 -0.64 -8.85
C ARG A 66 -3.21 -1.15 -9.48
N MET A 67 -2.61 -2.15 -8.87
CA MET A 67 -1.43 -2.79 -9.45
C MET A 67 -1.85 -3.58 -10.70
N SER A 68 -1.11 -3.40 -11.80
CA SER A 68 -1.40 -4.04 -13.09
C SER A 68 -0.34 -5.05 -13.50
N ASN A 69 0.95 -4.80 -13.22
CA ASN A 69 2.05 -5.72 -13.50
C ASN A 69 3.04 -5.76 -12.33
N ILE A 70 3.60 -6.94 -12.07
CA ILE A 70 4.58 -7.19 -11.01
C ILE A 70 5.78 -7.91 -11.64
N SER A 71 6.97 -7.34 -11.48
CA SER A 71 8.24 -8.01 -11.73
C SER A 71 9.02 -8.13 -10.41
N SER A 72 10.14 -8.85 -10.41
CA SER A 72 11.01 -8.94 -9.22
C SER A 72 11.46 -7.56 -8.74
N ASN A 73 11.75 -6.65 -9.68
CA ASN A 73 12.44 -5.38 -9.40
C ASN A 73 11.50 -4.16 -9.47
N GLU A 74 10.41 -4.26 -10.23
CA GLU A 74 9.48 -3.17 -10.48
C GLU A 74 8.03 -3.57 -10.25
N ASP A 75 7.31 -2.70 -9.55
CA ASP A 75 5.86 -2.75 -9.39
C ASP A 75 5.21 -1.66 -10.25
N VAL A 76 4.26 -2.04 -11.10
CA VAL A 76 3.52 -1.09 -11.96
C VAL A 76 2.09 -0.94 -11.45
N TYR A 77 1.71 0.31 -11.17
CA TYR A 77 0.37 0.70 -10.75
C TYR A 77 -0.29 1.54 -11.82
N GLU A 78 -1.51 1.19 -12.21
CA GLU A 78 -2.27 1.90 -13.24
C GLU A 78 -3.55 2.48 -12.64
N ILE A 79 -3.86 3.70 -13.05
CA ILE A 79 -5.19 4.28 -12.89
C ILE A 79 -5.68 4.73 -14.27
N SER A 80 -6.91 4.35 -14.59
CA SER A 80 -7.62 4.87 -15.74
C SER A 80 -8.62 5.90 -15.24
N PHE A 81 -8.53 7.13 -15.74
CA PHE A 81 -9.53 8.16 -15.48
C PHE A 81 -10.02 8.75 -16.79
N GLN A 82 -11.30 9.10 -16.80
CA GLN A 82 -11.93 9.80 -17.91
C GLN A 82 -11.86 11.30 -17.61
N ASP A 83 -11.30 12.07 -18.54
CA ASP A 83 -11.27 13.53 -18.41
C ASP A 83 -12.69 14.05 -18.67
N GLU A 84 -13.24 14.89 -17.79
CA GLU A 84 -14.65 15.36 -17.93
C GLU A 84 -14.89 16.08 -19.26
N ASN A 85 -13.85 16.70 -19.82
CA ASN A 85 -13.89 17.45 -21.07
C ASN A 85 -13.35 16.66 -22.29
N SER A 86 -13.06 15.36 -22.16
CA SER A 86 -12.53 14.55 -23.25
C SER A 86 -13.09 13.13 -23.26
N LEU A 87 -13.56 12.67 -24.43
CA LEU A 87 -13.93 11.26 -24.67
C LEU A 87 -12.74 10.29 -24.53
N LYS A 88 -11.51 10.78 -24.37
CA LYS A 88 -10.31 9.95 -24.27
C LYS A 88 -10.03 9.57 -22.81
N GLN A 89 -10.10 8.27 -22.53
CA GLN A 89 -9.61 7.70 -21.28
C GLN A 89 -8.10 7.93 -21.19
N ARG A 90 -7.65 8.59 -20.12
CA ARG A 90 -6.23 8.77 -19.84
C ARG A 90 -5.78 7.70 -18.86
N LYS A 91 -4.73 7.00 -19.25
CA LYS A 91 -4.02 6.05 -18.39
C LYS A 91 -2.84 6.77 -17.78
N GLN A 92 -2.75 6.69 -16.46
CA GLN A 92 -1.58 7.12 -15.72
C GLN A 92 -0.97 5.90 -15.08
N GLN A 93 0.33 5.74 -15.29
CA GLN A 93 1.11 4.67 -14.68
C GLN A 93 2.04 5.25 -13.63
N ILE A 94 2.18 4.53 -12.53
CA ILE A 94 3.18 4.78 -11.51
C ILE A 94 4.00 3.51 -11.40
N ILE A 95 5.31 3.64 -11.60
CA ILE A 95 6.27 2.54 -11.54
C ILE A 95 7.08 2.75 -10.27
N HIS A 96 7.15 1.74 -9.42
CA HIS A 96 7.98 1.71 -8.23
C HIS A 96 9.14 0.74 -8.46
N ASN A 97 10.35 1.29 -8.55
CA ASN A 97 11.58 0.49 -8.56
C ASN A 97 11.97 0.22 -7.09
N LYS A 98 11.93 -1.05 -6.70
CA LYS A 98 12.19 -1.49 -5.32
C LYS A 98 13.67 -1.42 -4.95
N GLU A 99 14.56 -1.65 -5.91
CA GLU A 99 16.02 -1.66 -5.68
C GLU A 99 16.52 -0.25 -5.38
N ASP A 100 16.10 0.71 -6.20
CA ASP A 100 16.47 2.12 -6.05
C ASP A 100 15.58 2.87 -5.08
N ASN A 101 14.41 2.29 -4.73
CA ASN A 101 13.37 2.90 -3.90
C ASN A 101 12.94 4.27 -4.45
N VAL A 102 12.64 4.26 -5.75
CA VAL A 102 12.28 5.43 -6.55
C VAL A 102 10.96 5.17 -7.23
N PHE A 103 10.09 6.18 -7.22
CA PHE A 103 8.87 6.17 -8.00
C PHE A 103 9.05 6.95 -9.30
N LYS A 104 8.39 6.48 -10.35
CA LYS A 104 8.27 7.16 -11.64
C LYS A 104 6.79 7.25 -11.99
N ARG A 105 6.36 8.37 -12.54
CA ARG A 105 4.98 8.62 -12.96
C ARG A 105 4.96 8.95 -14.43
N GLU A 106 4.23 8.15 -15.20
CA GLU A 106 4.09 8.30 -16.64
C GLU A 106 2.67 8.77 -16.97
N LEU A 107 2.60 9.88 -17.72
CA LEU A 107 1.35 10.48 -18.18
C LEU A 107 1.47 10.75 -19.69
N GLY A 108 1.32 9.69 -20.50
CA GLY A 108 1.61 9.73 -21.93
C GLY A 108 3.09 10.08 -22.17
N PRO A 109 3.43 11.11 -22.95
CA PRO A 109 4.83 11.48 -23.23
C PRO A 109 5.55 12.17 -22.06
N LYS A 110 4.84 12.51 -20.97
CA LYS A 110 5.43 13.20 -19.81
C LYS A 110 5.82 12.18 -18.74
N VAL A 111 7.10 12.17 -18.39
CA VAL A 111 7.64 11.34 -17.30
C VAL A 111 8.08 12.23 -16.15
N ALA A 112 7.66 11.87 -14.94
CA ALA A 112 8.09 12.50 -13.69
C ALA A 112 8.80 11.45 -12.83
N ILE A 113 10.04 11.72 -12.46
CA ILE A 113 10.82 10.85 -11.58
C ILE A 113 10.88 11.50 -10.19
N TYR A 114 10.62 10.72 -9.16
CA TYR A 114 10.76 11.13 -7.77
C TYR A 114 12.16 10.78 -7.26
N ASN A 115 12.70 11.56 -6.32
CA ASN A 115 13.95 11.17 -5.66
C ASN A 115 13.75 9.92 -4.81
N LYS A 116 14.86 9.35 -4.33
CA LYS A 116 14.86 8.21 -3.41
C LYS A 116 13.96 8.50 -2.21
N CYS A 117 12.96 7.65 -2.01
CA CYS A 117 11.93 7.89 -1.01
C CYS A 117 12.39 7.43 0.37
N LYS A 118 11.93 8.09 1.44
CA LYS A 118 12.12 7.58 2.80
C LYS A 118 11.05 6.52 3.07
N VAL A 119 11.47 5.33 3.50
CA VAL A 119 10.55 4.24 3.84
C VAL A 119 10.31 4.25 5.34
N ASN A 120 9.06 4.41 5.74
CA ASN A 120 8.62 4.08 7.09
C ASN A 120 7.65 2.90 7.04
N LYS A 121 7.78 1.98 8.00
CA LYS A 121 6.77 0.95 8.21
C LYS A 121 5.76 1.51 9.19
N LEU A 122 4.53 1.69 8.73
CA LEU A 122 3.42 2.11 9.58
C LEU A 122 2.35 1.02 9.52
N TYR A 123 1.91 0.59 10.70
CA TYR A 123 0.67 -0.18 10.84
C TYR A 123 -0.46 0.83 10.79
N LEU A 124 -1.07 0.98 9.61
CA LEU A 124 -2.24 1.83 9.49
C LEU A 124 -3.46 1.02 9.94
N GLN A 125 -4.10 1.50 10.99
CA GLN A 125 -5.42 1.05 11.37
C GLN A 125 -6.39 1.44 10.25
N LYS A 126 -7.23 0.50 9.81
CA LYS A 126 -8.32 0.80 8.87
C LYS A 126 -9.19 1.89 9.52
N ARG A 127 -9.22 3.11 8.95
CA ARG A 127 -10.24 4.10 9.31
C ARG A 127 -11.57 3.49 8.85
N PHE A 128 -12.44 3.16 9.80
CA PHE A 128 -13.81 2.73 9.54
C PHE A 128 -14.56 3.78 8.71
#